data_AF-A0A1Y6C6J8-F1
#
_entry.id   AF-A0A1Y6C6J8-F1
#
_cell.length_a   1.000
_cell.length_b   1.000
_cell.length_c   1.000
_cell.angle_alpha   90.00
_cell.angle_beta   90.00
_cell.angle_gamma   90.00
#
_symmetry.space_group_name_H-M   'P 1'
#
loop_
_entity.id
_entity.type
_entity.pdbx_description
1 polymer ?
#
loop_
_entity_poly.entity_id
_entity_poly.type
_entity_poly.pdbx_seq_one_letter_code
_entity_poly.pdbx_strand_id
1 'polypeptide(L)'
;MTALDICTTFLAIRLKLEVNDELLKREICALFDASSKSDFTHKLNRKFLNDALLEKKYRAWCNKLMFDVLSEDEIYSLVGADRLHKFSKSLQVFPSVVSTALIELLPVIVSRFGEDFSNIEPINKARLKKY
;
A
#
# COMPACT_ATOMS: atom_id res chain seq x y z
N MET A 1 10.30 -12.72 -7.81
CA MET A 1 9.96 -12.07 -6.52
C MET A 1 8.94 -10.97 -6.81
N THR A 2 7.75 -11.06 -6.23
CA THR A 2 6.65 -10.10 -6.44
C THR A 2 6.67 -8.99 -5.38
N ALA A 3 5.89 -7.92 -5.58
CA ALA A 3 5.70 -6.88 -4.56
C ALA A 3 5.21 -7.46 -3.23
N LEU A 4 4.26 -8.41 -3.29
CA LEU A 4 3.75 -9.11 -2.12
C LEU A 4 4.85 -9.90 -1.40
N ASP A 5 5.73 -10.61 -2.12
CA ASP A 5 6.83 -11.35 -1.50
C ASP A 5 7.79 -10.41 -0.75
N ILE A 6 8.10 -9.24 -1.32
CA ILE A 6 8.92 -8.23 -0.63
C ILE A 6 8.22 -7.72 0.63
N CYS A 7 6.92 -7.40 0.54
CA CYS A 7 6.14 -6.98 1.71
C CYS A 7 6.17 -8.05 2.81
N THR A 8 5.94 -9.31 2.46
CA THR A 8 5.96 -10.44 3.40
C THR A 8 7.32 -10.56 4.09
N THR A 9 8.41 -10.62 3.32
CA THR A 9 9.75 -10.74 3.89
C THR A 9 10.12 -9.53 4.76
N PHE A 10 9.84 -8.32 4.28
CA PHE A 10 10.14 -7.10 5.02
C PHE A 10 9.37 -7.06 6.34
N LEU A 11 8.06 -7.30 6.32
CA LEU A 11 7.23 -7.23 7.53
C LEU A 11 7.58 -8.36 8.52
N ALA A 12 7.86 -9.57 8.03
CA ALA A 12 8.30 -10.67 8.88
C ALA A 12 9.57 -10.32 9.66
N ILE A 13 10.58 -9.76 8.97
CA ILE A 13 11.84 -9.35 9.61
C ILE A 13 11.63 -8.12 10.50
N ARG A 14 11.00 -7.08 9.98
CA ARG A 14 10.88 -5.76 10.63
C ARG A 14 10.05 -5.83 11.91
N LEU A 15 9.02 -6.68 11.93
CA LEU A 15 8.12 -6.88 13.06
C LEU A 15 8.48 -8.12 13.89
N LYS A 16 9.55 -8.85 13.52
CA LYS A 16 10.01 -10.09 14.18
C LYS A 16 8.89 -11.12 14.33
N LEU A 17 8.15 -11.36 13.26
CA LEU A 17 6.98 -12.24 13.28
C LEU A 17 7.39 -13.71 13.20
N GLU A 18 6.81 -14.54 14.06
CA GLU A 18 6.88 -16.00 13.99
C GLU A 18 5.60 -16.57 13.36
N VAL A 19 5.23 -16.04 12.20
CA VAL A 19 3.99 -16.42 11.49
C VAL A 19 4.30 -17.16 10.19
N ASN A 20 3.37 -18.01 9.77
CA ASN A 20 3.47 -18.69 8.48
C ASN A 20 3.41 -17.67 7.32
N ASP A 21 4.30 -17.83 6.33
CA ASP A 21 4.38 -16.97 5.14
C ASP A 21 3.05 -16.83 4.38
N GLU A 22 2.30 -17.92 4.21
CA GLU A 22 1.02 -17.88 3.48
C GLU A 22 -0.08 -17.18 4.29
N LEU A 23 -0.02 -17.29 5.63
CA LEU A 23 -0.89 -16.48 6.50
C LEU A 23 -0.56 -15.00 6.34
N LEU A 24 0.71 -14.62 6.43
CA LEU A 24 1.13 -13.23 6.31
C LEU A 24 0.79 -12.64 4.93
N LYS A 25 0.99 -13.41 3.84
CA LYS A 25 0.58 -13.01 2.49
C LYS A 25 -0.91 -12.75 2.40
N ARG A 26 -1.75 -13.59 3.01
CA ARG A 26 -3.20 -13.43 3.03
C ARG A 26 -3.61 -12.17 3.81
N GLU A 27 -3.03 -11.95 4.99
CA GLU A 27 -3.33 -10.77 5.80
C GLU A 27 -2.88 -9.48 5.09
N ILE A 28 -1.72 -9.48 4.41
CA ILE A 28 -1.27 -8.33 3.61
C ILE A 28 -2.24 -8.07 2.44
N CYS A 29 -2.69 -9.11 1.74
CA CYS A 29 -3.68 -8.93 0.68
C CYS A 29 -4.98 -8.33 1.23
N ALA A 30 -5.47 -8.82 2.37
CA ALA A 30 -6.67 -8.29 3.02
C ALA A 30 -6.51 -6.83 3.48
N LEU A 31 -5.32 -6.44 3.93
CA LEU A 31 -5.02 -5.05 4.31
C LEU A 31 -5.19 -4.08 3.13
N PHE A 32 -4.86 -4.53 1.92
CA PHE A 32 -4.93 -3.72 0.69
C PHE A 32 -6.16 -4.00 -0.19
N ASP A 33 -7.19 -4.68 0.32
CA ASP A 33 -8.39 -5.09 -0.45
C ASP A 33 -8.08 -5.91 -1.72
N ALA A 34 -6.99 -6.67 -1.70
CA ALA A 34 -6.59 -7.57 -2.77
C ALA A 34 -7.12 -8.98 -2.53
N SER A 35 -7.75 -9.56 -3.55
CA SER A 35 -8.31 -10.92 -3.47
C SER A 35 -7.29 -12.00 -3.81
N SER A 36 -6.16 -11.63 -4.41
CA SER A 36 -5.13 -12.56 -4.86
C SER A 36 -3.75 -11.91 -4.94
N LYS A 37 -2.70 -12.74 -5.06
CA LYS A 37 -1.31 -12.27 -5.24
C LYS A 37 -1.13 -11.45 -6.52
N SER A 38 -1.83 -11.78 -7.61
CA SER A 38 -1.77 -11.07 -8.89
C SER A 38 -2.48 -9.72 -8.87
N ASP A 39 -3.46 -9.52 -7.98
CA ASP A 39 -4.21 -8.27 -7.84
C ASP A 39 -3.56 -7.28 -6.86
N PHE A 40 -2.62 -7.75 -6.02
CA PHE A 40 -2.02 -6.98 -4.94
C PHE A 40 -1.43 -5.64 -5.40
N THR A 41 -0.52 -5.65 -6.38
CA THR A 41 0.14 -4.43 -6.86
C THR A 41 -0.86 -3.44 -7.44
N HIS A 42 -1.86 -3.93 -8.19
CA HIS A 42 -2.88 -3.09 -8.79
C HIS A 42 -3.75 -2.39 -7.73
N LYS A 43 -4.19 -3.14 -6.71
CA LYS A 43 -4.98 -2.60 -5.58
C LYS A 43 -4.19 -1.62 -4.74
N LEU A 44 -2.93 -1.95 -4.44
CA LEU A 44 -2.01 -1.07 -3.74
C LEU A 44 -1.90 0.28 -4.47
N ASN A 45 -1.57 0.24 -5.77
CA ASN A 45 -1.42 1.43 -6.60
C ASN A 45 -2.71 2.26 -6.62
N ARG A 46 -3.87 1.63 -6.83
CA ARG A 46 -5.17 2.32 -6.84
C ARG A 46 -5.51 3.05 -5.54
N LYS A 47 -5.09 2.53 -4.38
CA LYS A 47 -5.36 3.19 -3.09
C LYS A 47 -4.70 4.56 -2.99
N PHE A 48 -3.51 4.73 -3.55
CA PHE A 48 -2.84 6.04 -3.58
C PHE A 48 -3.54 7.03 -4.51
N LEU A 49 -4.19 6.56 -5.59
CA LEU A 49 -4.85 7.42 -6.58
C LEU A 49 -6.22 7.97 -6.11
N ASN A 50 -6.73 7.52 -4.96
CA ASN A 50 -8.03 7.97 -4.45
C ASN A 50 -7.93 9.28 -3.65
N ASP A 51 -6.73 9.71 -3.29
CA ASP A 51 -6.46 10.90 -2.49
C ASP A 51 -5.37 11.74 -3.19
N ALA A 52 -5.65 13.03 -3.40
CA ALA A 52 -4.75 13.90 -4.18
C ALA A 52 -3.37 14.09 -3.53
N LEU A 53 -3.30 14.06 -2.19
CA LEU A 53 -2.04 14.17 -1.45
C LEU A 53 -1.24 12.86 -1.58
N LEU A 54 -1.89 11.72 -1.41
CA LEU A 54 -1.26 10.40 -1.57
C LEU A 54 -0.83 10.16 -3.02
N GLU A 55 -1.61 10.62 -4.00
CA GLU A 55 -1.28 10.54 -5.43
C GLU A 55 0.02 11.30 -5.73
N LYS A 56 0.18 12.49 -5.15
CA LYS A 56 1.40 13.29 -5.34
C LYS A 56 2.63 12.54 -4.81
N LYS A 57 2.55 11.97 -3.61
CA LYS A 57 3.65 11.17 -3.03
C LYS A 57 3.95 9.93 -3.84
N TYR A 58 2.90 9.23 -4.28
CA TYR A 58 3.02 8.07 -5.18
C TYR A 58 3.78 8.40 -6.46
N ARG A 59 3.40 9.49 -7.15
CA ARG A 59 4.08 9.95 -8.37
C ARG A 59 5.53 10.34 -8.09
N ALA A 60 5.82 10.96 -6.94
CA ALA A 60 7.19 11.29 -6.55
C ALA A 60 8.05 10.01 -6.41
N TRP A 61 7.54 8.99 -5.72
CA TRP A 61 8.28 7.73 -5.55
C TRP A 61 8.45 6.93 -6.84
N CYS A 62 7.46 6.94 -7.73
CA CYS A 62 7.59 6.35 -9.07
C CYS A 62 8.72 7.02 -9.87
N ASN A 63 8.87 8.34 -9.73
CA ASN A 63 9.96 9.12 -10.33
C ASN A 63 11.26 9.09 -9.52
N LYS A 64 11.37 8.20 -8.50
CA LYS A 64 12.54 8.04 -7.62
C LYS A 64 12.92 9.31 -6.85
N LEU A 65 11.97 10.22 -6.65
CA LEU A 65 12.11 11.37 -5.77
C LEU A 65 11.68 10.94 -4.35
N MET A 66 12.64 10.47 -3.55
CA MET A 66 12.37 9.81 -2.25
C MET A 66 12.32 10.75 -1.03
N PHE A 67 11.91 12.01 -1.20
CA PHE A 67 11.92 12.98 -0.12
C PHE A 67 10.62 13.04 0.68
N ASP A 68 9.53 12.50 0.14
CA ASP A 68 8.23 12.50 0.81
C ASP A 68 7.99 11.21 1.62
N VAL A 69 7.70 11.37 2.90
CA VAL A 69 7.40 10.29 3.85
C VAL A 69 5.90 10.30 4.17
N LEU A 70 5.29 9.13 4.39
CA LEU A 70 3.91 9.03 4.86
C LEU A 70 3.82 9.36 6.35
N SER A 71 2.80 10.13 6.74
CA SER A 71 2.39 10.24 8.14
C SER A 71 1.59 9.01 8.57
N GLU A 72 1.41 8.85 9.87
CA GLU A 72 0.56 7.76 10.38
C GLU A 72 -0.89 7.92 9.89
N ASP A 73 -1.44 9.13 9.94
CA ASP A 73 -2.80 9.43 9.45
C ASP A 73 -3.00 9.10 7.97
N GLU A 74 -1.97 9.32 7.15
CA GLU A 74 -1.97 8.94 5.75
C GLU A 74 -1.99 7.42 5.55
N ILE A 75 -1.32 6.65 6.42
CA ILE A 75 -1.45 5.18 6.44
C ILE A 75 -2.90 4.80 6.79
N TYR A 76 -3.47 5.38 7.85
CA TYR A 76 -4.86 5.12 8.24
C TYR A 76 -5.84 5.46 7.11
N SER A 77 -5.61 6.54 6.37
CA SER A 77 -6.40 6.90 5.18
C SER A 77 -6.23 5.88 4.04
N LEU A 78 -4.98 5.48 3.75
CA LEU A 78 -4.64 4.56 2.65
C LEU A 78 -5.23 3.16 2.85
N VAL A 79 -5.00 2.57 4.03
CA VAL A 79 -5.42 1.18 4.30
C VAL A 79 -6.76 1.11 5.04
N GLY A 80 -7.19 2.16 5.73
CA GLY A 80 -8.39 2.16 6.57
C GLY A 80 -8.13 1.64 7.99
N ALA A 81 -8.60 2.39 8.99
CA ALA A 81 -8.35 2.08 10.40
C ALA A 81 -8.79 0.68 10.82
N ASP A 82 -9.99 0.25 10.44
CA ASP A 82 -10.51 -1.08 10.81
C ASP A 82 -9.64 -2.21 10.26
N ARG A 83 -9.17 -2.07 9.01
CA ARG A 83 -8.30 -3.07 8.37
C ARG A 83 -6.92 -3.11 9.03
N LEU A 84 -6.36 -1.94 9.36
CA LEU A 84 -5.08 -1.88 10.07
C LEU A 84 -5.19 -2.51 11.46
N HIS A 85 -6.25 -2.21 12.23
CA HIS A 85 -6.48 -2.81 13.54
C HIS A 85 -6.68 -4.32 13.46
N LYS A 86 -7.44 -4.80 12.47
CA LYS A 86 -7.64 -6.23 12.23
C LYS A 86 -6.33 -6.93 11.90
N PHE A 87 -5.55 -6.39 10.97
CA PHE A 87 -4.23 -6.91 10.60
C PHE A 87 -3.28 -6.95 11.80
N SER A 88 -3.23 -5.87 12.57
CA SER A 88 -2.42 -5.73 13.78
C SER A 88 -2.80 -6.78 14.83
N LYS A 89 -4.11 -6.99 15.05
CA LYS A 89 -4.63 -8.02 15.95
C LYS A 89 -4.28 -9.44 15.47
N SER A 90 -4.42 -9.72 14.16
CA SER A 90 -4.04 -11.03 13.58
C SER A 90 -2.57 -11.35 13.84
N LEU A 91 -1.70 -10.34 13.81
CA LEU A 91 -0.26 -10.51 14.01
C LEU A 91 0.19 -10.32 15.47
N GLN A 92 -0.72 -9.93 16.37
CA GLN A 92 -0.41 -9.57 17.76
C GLN A 92 0.63 -8.44 17.87
N VAL A 93 0.58 -7.48 16.95
CA VAL A 93 1.47 -6.31 16.91
C VAL A 93 0.63 -5.05 17.12
N PHE A 94 1.20 -4.02 17.76
CA PHE A 94 0.49 -2.73 17.91
C PHE A 94 0.33 -2.02 16.55
N PRO A 95 -0.84 -1.39 16.27
CA PRO A 95 -1.07 -0.69 15.01
C PRO A 95 -0.01 0.35 14.65
N SER A 96 0.50 1.12 15.61
CA SER A 96 1.54 2.12 15.38
C SER A 96 2.86 1.52 14.86
N VAL A 97 3.22 0.32 15.32
CA VAL A 97 4.41 -0.41 14.86
C VAL A 97 4.20 -0.91 13.42
N VAL A 98 3.00 -1.39 13.11
CA VAL A 98 2.63 -1.75 11.73
C VAL A 98 2.67 -0.53 10.82
N SER A 99 2.09 0.60 11.25
CA SER A 99 2.10 1.86 10.49
C SER A 99 3.54 2.29 10.18
N THR A 100 4.43 2.26 11.17
CA THR A 100 5.84 2.61 10.98
C THR A 100 6.51 1.70 9.95
N ALA A 101 6.28 0.40 10.02
CA ALA A 101 6.82 -0.53 9.03
C ALA A 101 6.26 -0.28 7.62
N LEU A 102 4.98 0.11 7.49
CA LEU A 102 4.38 0.47 6.21
C LEU A 102 4.92 1.79 5.66
N ILE A 103 5.16 2.80 6.52
CA ILE A 103 5.77 4.08 6.14
C ILE A 103 7.16 3.84 5.51
N GLU A 104 7.95 2.92 6.08
CA GLU A 104 9.26 2.54 5.55
C GLU A 104 9.15 1.72 4.24
N LEU A 105 8.18 0.81 4.17
CA LEU A 105 8.06 -0.16 3.08
C LEU A 105 7.44 0.41 1.80
N LEU A 106 6.37 1.21 1.93
CA LEU A 106 5.55 1.63 0.80
C LEU A 106 6.32 2.41 -0.27
N PRO A 107 7.22 3.37 0.08
CA PRO A 107 8.04 4.06 -0.93
C PRO A 107 8.91 3.09 -1.74
N VAL A 108 9.46 2.04 -1.11
CA VAL A 108 10.29 1.03 -1.77
C VAL A 108 9.45 0.19 -2.74
N ILE A 109 8.26 -0.23 -2.32
CA ILE A 109 7.35 -1.00 -3.16
C ILE A 109 6.88 -0.18 -4.35
N VAL A 110 6.43 1.05 -4.12
CA VAL A 110 5.95 1.95 -5.18
C VAL A 110 7.08 2.33 -6.14
N SER A 111 8.27 2.64 -5.64
CA SER A 111 9.39 2.99 -6.53
C SER A 111 9.82 1.84 -7.45
N ARG A 112 9.56 0.59 -7.03
CA ARG A 112 9.96 -0.61 -7.78
C ARG A 112 8.85 -1.20 -8.66
N PHE A 113 7.60 -1.11 -8.23
CA PHE A 113 6.45 -1.75 -8.90
C PHE A 113 5.28 -0.80 -9.18
N GLY A 114 5.44 0.49 -8.86
CA GLY A 114 4.48 1.52 -9.20
C GLY A 114 4.32 1.62 -10.71
N GLU A 115 3.09 1.79 -11.14
CA GLU A 115 2.76 2.06 -12.52
C GLU A 115 2.82 3.58 -12.71
N ASP A 116 3.53 4.02 -13.75
CA ASP A 116 3.50 5.43 -14.10
C ASP A 116 2.16 5.76 -14.77
N PHE A 117 1.21 6.24 -13.97
CA PHE A 117 -0.11 6.68 -14.43
C PHE A 117 -0.07 8.00 -15.19
N SER A 118 1.11 8.55 -15.50
CA SER A 118 1.27 9.77 -16.31
C SER A 118 0.64 9.67 -17.70
N ASN A 119 0.29 8.46 -18.17
CA ASN A 119 -0.38 8.20 -19.45
C ASN A 119 -1.83 7.69 -19.33
N ILE A 120 -2.41 7.61 -18.14
CA ILE A 120 -3.83 7.25 -18.00
C ILE A 120 -4.67 8.52 -18.06
N GLU A 121 -5.44 8.70 -19.14
CA GLU A 121 -6.42 9.78 -19.25
C GLU A 121 -7.31 9.82 -18.00
N PRO A 122 -7.59 11.00 -17.43
CA PRO A 122 -8.45 11.10 -16.27
C PRO A 122 -9.83 10.49 -16.59
N ILE A 123 -10.17 9.43 -15.86
CA ILE A 123 -11.47 8.71 -15.93
C ILE A 123 -12.66 9.69 -15.76
N ASN A 124 -12.42 10.89 -15.22
CA ASN A 124 -13.43 11.93 -15.00
C ASN A 124 -13.79 12.82 -16.20
N LYS A 125 -13.20 12.67 -17.39
CA LYS A 125 -13.64 13.47 -18.57
C LYS A 125 -14.82 12.88 -19.36
N ALA A 126 -15.20 11.63 -19.12
CA ALA A 126 -16.29 10.98 -19.87
C ALA A 126 -17.71 11.28 -19.34
N ARG A 127 -17.85 11.88 -18.14
CA ARG A 127 -19.18 12.11 -17.52
C ARG A 127 -19.73 13.54 -17.65
N LEU A 128 -18.97 14.49 -18.21
CA LEU A 128 -19.40 15.89 -18.35
C LEU A 128 -19.90 16.28 -19.75
N LYS A 129 -20.17 15.32 -20.65
CA LYS A 129 -20.77 15.59 -21.98
C LYS A 129 -22.24 15.16 -22.11
N LYS A 130 -22.99 15.07 -21.01
CA LYS A 130 -24.43 14.69 -21.06
C LYS A 130 -25.37 15.57 -20.22
N TYR A 131 -24.95 16.78 -19.86
CA TYR A 131 -25.86 17.82 -19.36
C TYR A 131 -25.55 19.14 -20.05
#